data_AF-A0A372JA16-F1
#
_entry.id   AF-A0A372JA16-F1
#
_cell.length_a   1.000
_cell.length_b   1.000
_cell.length_c   1.000
_cell.angle_alpha   90.00
_cell.angle_beta   90.00
_cell.angle_gamma   90.00
#
_symmetry.space_group_name_H-M   'P 1'
#
loop_
_entity.id
_entity.type
_entity.pdbx_description
1 polymer ?
#
loop_
_entity_poly.entity_id
_entity_poly.type
_entity_poly.pdbx_seq_one_letter_code
_entity_poly.pdbx_strand_id
1 'polypeptide(L)' 'MDFPGHRIWRAHRSDGRPGDWVATLHDPSQGVDPTVIASDADRLRELLVIERGRAIDSRDGL' A
#
# COMPACT_ATOMS: atom_id res chain seq x y z
N MET A 1 -9.74 -5.68 9.21
CA MET A 1 -9.17 -5.11 7.97
C MET A 1 -7.70 -4.83 8.28
N ASP A 2 -6.75 -5.43 7.57
CA ASP A 2 -5.36 -5.50 8.04
C ASP A 2 -4.56 -4.21 7.84
N PHE A 3 -5.05 -3.32 6.96
CA PHE A 3 -4.43 -2.05 6.60
C PHE A 3 -5.44 -0.89 6.67
N PRO A 4 -5.92 -0.51 7.87
CA PRO A 4 -6.97 0.49 8.02
C PRO A 4 -6.57 1.90 7.55
N GLY A 5 -5.27 2.20 7.51
CA GLY A 5 -4.73 3.47 7.01
C GLY A 5 -4.66 3.58 5.48
N HIS A 6 -5.09 2.55 4.74
CA HIS A 6 -4.99 2.49 3.28
C HIS A 6 -6.35 2.30 2.63
N ARG A 7 -6.57 2.99 1.52
CA ARG A 7 -7.61 2.63 0.56
C ARG A 7 -7.03 1.67 -0.46
N ILE A 8 -7.47 0.42 -0.42
CA ILE A 8 -7.04 -0.63 -1.35
C ILE A 8 -8.07 -0.83 -2.44
N TRP A 9 -7.61 -0.89 -3.68
CA TRP A 9 -8.44 -1.07 -4.87
C TRP A 9 -7.66 -1.78 -5.98
N ARG A 10 -8.38 -2.17 -7.03
CA ARG A 10 -7.80 -2.82 -8.20
C ARG A 10 -7.95 -1.91 -9.42
N ALA A 11 -6.84 -1.64 -10.09
CA ALA A 11 -6.87 -0.87 -11.32
C ALA A 11 -7.54 -1.65 -12.46
N HIS A 12 -8.03 -0.93 -13.46
CA HIS A 12 -8.53 -1.51 -14.70
C HIS A 12 -7.57 -1.18 -15.83
N ARG A 13 -7.23 -2.20 -16.61
CA ARG A 13 -6.45 -2.03 -17.83
C ARG A 13 -7.36 -1.52 -18.96
N SER A 14 -6.75 -0.96 -20.01
CA SER A 14 -7.47 -0.49 -21.19
C SER A 14 -8.23 -1.60 -21.93
N ASP A 15 -7.86 -2.86 -21.73
CA ASP A 15 -8.54 -4.04 -22.25
C ASP A 15 -9.73 -4.51 -21.40
N GLY A 16 -10.09 -3.75 -20.35
CA GLY A 16 -11.19 -4.07 -19.44
C GLY A 16 -10.87 -5.19 -18.44
N ARG A 17 -9.66 -5.75 -18.47
CA ARG A 17 -9.24 -6.77 -17.51
C ARG A 17 -8.76 -6.12 -16.21
N PRO A 18 -8.86 -6.84 -15.08
CA PRO A 18 -8.25 -6.38 -13.84
C PRO A 18 -6.75 -6.16 -14.03
N GLY A 19 -6.29 -4.98 -13.63
CA GLY A 19 -4.90 -4.60 -13.56
C GLY A 19 -4.32 -4.85 -12.17
N ASP A 20 -3.37 -4.00 -11.83
CA ASP A 20 -2.59 -4.08 -10.61
C ASP A 20 -3.43 -3.74 -9.37
N TRP A 21 -2.99 -4.27 -8.24
CA TRP A 21 -3.47 -3.89 -6.93
C TRP A 21 -2.80 -2.61 -6.49
N VAL A 22 -3.59 -1.68 -5.96
CA VAL A 22 -3.13 -0.36 -5.54
C VAL A 22 -3.60 -0.09 -4.12
N ALA A 23 -2.72 0.48 -3.31
CA ALA A 23 -3.03 1.01 -2.01
C ALA A 23 -2.64 2.49 -1.96
N THR A 24 -3.60 3.35 -1.63
CA THR A 24 -3.35 4.77 -1.38
C THR A 24 -3.33 5.01 0.13
N LEU A 25 -2.27 5.63 0.63
CA LEU A 25 -2.09 5.94 2.05
C LEU A 25 -2.97 7.12 2.45
N HIS A 26 -3.81 6.94 3.46
CA HIS A 26 -4.66 7.98 4.04
C HIS A 26 -4.20 8.37 5.45
N ASP A 27 -3.59 7.44 6.18
CA ASP A 27 -3.01 7.69 7.50
C ASP A 27 -1.47 7.64 7.40
N PRO A 28 -0.77 8.79 7.44
CA PRO A 28 0.69 8.84 7.29
C PRO A 28 1.45 8.12 8.42
N SER A 29 0.79 7.72 9.51
CA SER A 29 1.43 6.86 10.53
C SER A 29 1.60 5.40 10.11
N GLN A 30 0.97 4.99 8.99
CA GLN A 30 0.87 3.60 8.56
C GLN A 30 1.76 3.23 7.37
N GLY A 31 2.50 4.19 6.81
CA GLY A 31 3.37 3.99 5.64
C GLY A 31 4.14 5.27 5.32
N VAL A 32 5.12 5.17 4.43
CA VAL A 32 5.91 6.34 3.97
C VAL A 32 5.50 6.72 2.56
N ASP A 33 5.41 5.73 1.67
CA ASP A 33 5.01 5.95 0.28
C ASP A 33 3.50 6.23 0.17
N PRO A 34 3.08 7.35 -0.45
CA PRO A 34 1.66 7.69 -0.58
C PRO A 34 0.87 6.71 -1.45
N THR A 35 1.53 5.95 -2.32
CA THR A 35 0.89 4.99 -3.22
C THR A 35 1.80 3.79 -3.44
N VAL A 36 1.29 2.60 -3.14
CA VAL A 36 1.96 1.31 -3.36
C VAL A 36 1.17 0.55 -4.43
N ILE A 37 1.88 -0.02 -5.40
CA ILE A 37 1.30 -0.78 -6.52
C ILE A 37 1.97 -2.15 -6.60
N ALA A 38 1.20 -3.21 -6.83
CA ALA A 38 1.71 -4.56 -7.04
C ALA A 38 0.85 -5.34 -8.04
N SER A 39 1.44 -6.31 -8.73
CA SER A 39 0.75 -7.17 -9.71
C SER A 39 -0.36 -8.03 -9.11
N ASP A 40 -0.25 -8.35 -7.82
CA ASP A 40 -1.14 -9.27 -7.11
C ASP A 40 -1.31 -8.85 -5.64
N ALA A 41 -2.31 -9.44 -4.98
CA ALA A 41 -2.73 -9.03 -3.64
C ALA A 41 -1.74 -9.43 -2.55
N ASP A 42 -1.08 -10.58 -2.71
CA ASP A 42 -0.10 -11.08 -1.74
C ASP A 42 1.14 -10.18 -1.74
N ARG A 43 1.62 -9.82 -2.94
CA ARG A 43 2.72 -8.88 -3.08
C ARG A 43 2.37 -7.49 -2.53
N LEU A 44 1.13 -7.01 -2.76
CA LEU A 44 0.68 -5.77 -2.15
C LEU A 44 0.74 -5.84 -0.62
N ARG A 45 0.27 -6.95 -0.03
CA ARG A 45 0.29 -7.16 1.42
C ARG A 45 1.71 -7.11 1.98
N GLU A 46 2.66 -7.79 1.34
CA GLU A 46 4.08 -7.78 1.74
C GLU A 46 4.65 -6.35 1.76
N LEU A 47 4.40 -5.59 0.69
CA LEU A 47 4.88 -4.21 0.58
C LEU A 47 4.27 -3.31 1.67
N LEU A 48 2.98 -3.47 1.99
CA LEU A 48 2.33 -2.68 3.05
C LEU A 48 2.88 -3.00 4.45
N VAL A 49 3.33 -4.22 4.70
CA VAL A 49 4.04 -4.57 5.95
C VAL A 49 5.39 -3.87 6.01
N ILE A 50 6.13 -3.83 4.89
CA ILE A 50 7.41 -3.13 4.80
C ILE A 50 7.23 -1.62 5.03
N GLU A 51 6.24 -1.01 4.39
CA GLU A 51 5.94 0.43 4.55
C GLU A 51 5.60 0.78 5.99
N ARG A 52 4.84 -0.05 6.70
CA ARG A 52 4.58 0.15 8.13
C ARG A 52 5.88 0.13 8.95
N GLY A 53 6.80 -0.79 8.64
CA GLY A 53 8.12 -0.83 9.28
C GLY A 53 8.90 0.47 9.05
N ARG A 54 8.95 0.94 7.80
CA ARG A 54 9.61 2.20 7.45
C ARG A 54 9.01 3.40 8.17
N ALA A 55 7.69 3.44 8.33
CA ALA A 55 7.02 4.53 9.04
C ALA A 55 7.39 4.56 10.54
N ILE A 56 7.53 3.38 11.17
CA ILE A 56 8.01 3.25 12.55
C ILE A 56 9.46 3.76 12.64
N ASP A 57 10.35 3.25 11.79
CA ASP A 57 11.76 3.66 11.79
C ASP A 57 11.92 5.17 11.55
N SER A 58 11.13 5.74 10.64
CA SER A 58 11.16 7.17 10.32
C SER A 58 10.67 8.06 11.47
N ARG A 59 9.78 7.55 12.32
CA ARG A 59 9.30 8.26 13.51
C ARG A 59 10.32 8.20 14.64
N ASP A 60 10.96 7.05 14.83
CA ASP A 60 11.87 6.81 15.95
C ASP A 60 13.26 7.44 15.74
N GLY A 61 13.58 7.84 14.49
CA GLY A 61 14.78 8.63 14.16
C GLY A 61 14.62 10.15 14.32
N LEU A 62 13.50 10.64 14.86
CA LEU A 62 13.17 12.06 15.05
C LEU A 62 13.31 12.52 16.51
#